data_AF-A0A6J8EY26-F1
#
_entry.id   AF-A0A6J8EY26-F1
#
_cell.length_a   1.000
_cell.length_b   1.000
_cell.length_c   1.000
_cell.angle_alpha   90.00
_cell.angle_beta   90.00
_cell.angle_gamma   90.00
#
_symmetry.space_group_name_H-M   'P 1'
#
loop_
_entity.id
_entity.type
_entity.pdbx_description
1 polymer ?
#
loop_
_entity_poly.entity_id
_entity_poly.type
_entity_poly.pdbx_seq_one_letter_code
_entity_poly.pdbx_strand_id
1 'polypeptide(L)'
;MTSMSQLIEEERNFVRFFLLNFKVSPDIVRRFFDGVFPPKNLAQTINSSVSNVIKLYKEKQISSIQFNLLRGVSGKIWPLRLRPLPMGTQATSSKDFDLTLMICLLRNYGGLLTPSNGWDQLPNPNDTLLGAGLATLKWYRNQLAHATVTSMDNNEFTDKWTHVEKVLTSLNKGGKPYEIAEILNYDLDGEHAKSFADAELKQLKKEYTDCEKEREQIDSELAYYKEGNLPKNIEEHKSNILSKEEKKKILIRHLSRRNLENKIKTEEVEIMCETTYAFPLLCKLVSNDEERFRTRIEFFRQPLSVLSDELDQLSHENKNLYCILVLCMLFNGSLSKSIFDIASEKCDKKIYRIMQTCGLQRNMSKKELENGALSAIGLYFTQESNSFRFIHDALEETIGCHFYSFDPRVMFSECDILFIRDRVKVISIENKANIDENIIIIREDDLDEERLGPLYDRLWTEIKNGKFSSSLMSHLFKNRNFVRKFGKTVDSVDNSSMHSALIKASSEQRQSKDQSVFKQALKIVSSDTF
;
A
#
# COMPACT_ATOMS: atom_id res chain seq x y z
N MET A 1 32.11 -29.03 29.70
CA MET A 1 32.76 -27.87 29.05
C MET A 1 33.16 -28.31 27.66
N THR A 2 32.31 -28.07 26.68
CA THR A 2 32.58 -28.41 25.28
C THR A 2 33.49 -27.32 24.74
N SER A 3 34.76 -27.65 24.48
CA SER A 3 35.74 -26.75 23.87
C SER A 3 35.18 -26.22 22.55
N MET A 4 34.91 -24.92 22.46
CA MET A 4 34.56 -24.27 21.19
C MET A 4 35.72 -24.44 20.20
N SER A 5 35.48 -25.11 19.08
CA SER A 5 36.48 -25.27 18.02
C SER A 5 36.84 -23.91 17.41
N GLN A 6 38.13 -23.61 17.29
CA GLN A 6 38.64 -22.45 16.55
C GLN A 6 38.28 -22.58 15.06
N LEU A 7 38.03 -21.45 14.38
CA LEU A 7 37.79 -21.47 12.92
C LEU A 7 39.06 -21.88 12.18
N ILE A 8 38.91 -22.73 11.17
CA ILE A 8 40.01 -23.01 10.23
C ILE A 8 40.18 -21.83 9.26
N GLU A 9 41.36 -21.71 8.65
CA GLU A 9 41.75 -20.54 7.85
C GLU A 9 40.76 -20.23 6.71
N GLU A 10 40.25 -21.25 6.03
CA GLU A 10 39.27 -21.07 4.94
C GLU A 10 37.93 -20.49 5.42
N GLU A 11 37.48 -20.87 6.62
CA GLU A 11 36.27 -20.29 7.23
C GLU A 11 36.53 -18.83 7.62
N ARG A 12 37.73 -18.51 8.12
CA ARG A 12 38.13 -17.13 8.45
C ARG A 12 38.11 -16.25 7.20
N ASN A 13 38.64 -16.76 6.09
CA ASN A 13 38.64 -16.05 4.81
C ASN A 13 37.22 -15.74 4.32
N PHE A 14 36.34 -16.74 4.38
CA PHE A 14 34.93 -16.55 4.05
C PHE A 14 34.30 -15.45 4.91
N VAL A 15 34.49 -15.49 6.23
CA VAL A 15 33.94 -14.48 7.15
C VAL A 15 34.51 -13.08 6.87
N ARG A 16 35.82 -12.94 6.62
CA ARG A 16 36.42 -11.65 6.24
C ARG A 16 35.79 -11.10 4.98
N PHE A 17 35.69 -11.92 3.94
CA PHE A 17 35.12 -11.50 2.67
C PHE A 17 33.61 -11.17 2.79
N PHE A 18 32.90 -11.91 3.64
CA PHE A 18 31.51 -11.62 3.98
C PHE A 18 31.37 -10.26 4.67
N LEU A 19 32.16 -9.99 5.71
CA LEU A 19 32.16 -8.70 6.42
C LEU A 19 32.52 -7.54 5.49
N LEU A 20 33.49 -7.74 4.59
CA LEU A 20 33.84 -6.74 3.58
C LEU A 20 32.60 -6.36 2.73
N ASN A 21 31.86 -7.35 2.24
CA ASN A 21 30.70 -7.12 1.35
C ASN A 21 29.43 -6.65 2.07
N PHE A 22 29.22 -7.03 3.34
CA PHE A 22 27.99 -6.74 4.06
C PHE A 22 28.09 -5.57 5.04
N LYS A 23 29.29 -5.27 5.56
CA LYS A 23 29.53 -4.16 6.49
C LYS A 23 30.23 -2.99 5.81
N VAL A 24 31.34 -3.25 5.12
CA VAL A 24 32.20 -2.17 4.58
C VAL A 24 31.66 -1.63 3.25
N SER A 25 31.31 -2.51 2.31
CA SER A 25 30.83 -2.11 0.98
C SER A 25 29.60 -1.19 1.02
N PRO A 26 28.53 -1.48 1.80
CA PRO A 26 27.37 -0.59 1.87
C PRO A 26 27.70 0.82 2.36
N ASP A 27 28.61 0.94 3.34
CA ASP A 27 29.01 2.25 3.87
C ASP A 27 29.79 3.08 2.85
N ILE A 28 30.72 2.46 2.11
CA ILE A 28 31.48 3.15 1.07
C ILE A 28 30.57 3.52 -0.11
N VAL A 29 29.71 2.59 -0.55
CA VAL A 29 28.72 2.86 -1.59
C VAL A 29 27.78 3.98 -1.17
N ARG A 30 27.38 4.04 0.11
CA ARG A 30 26.57 5.15 0.65
C ARG A 30 27.31 6.49 0.60
N ARG A 31 28.60 6.54 0.94
CA ARG A 31 29.41 7.77 0.80
C ARG A 31 29.47 8.23 -0.65
N PHE A 32 29.67 7.30 -1.58
CA PHE A 32 29.64 7.59 -3.01
C PHE A 32 28.26 8.06 -3.46
N PHE A 33 27.20 7.37 -3.05
CA PHE A 33 25.80 7.70 -3.29
C PHE A 33 25.47 9.11 -2.80
N ASP A 34 25.84 9.45 -1.56
CA ASP A 34 25.63 10.78 -0.97
C ASP A 34 26.43 11.87 -1.70
N GLY A 35 27.52 11.51 -2.39
CA GLY A 35 28.25 12.42 -3.27
C GLY A 35 27.52 12.74 -4.58
N VAL A 36 26.82 11.75 -5.15
CA VAL A 36 26.00 11.90 -6.37
C VAL A 36 24.64 12.51 -6.06
N PHE A 37 24.03 12.09 -4.95
CA PHE A 37 22.74 12.53 -4.44
C PHE A 37 22.91 13.09 -3.02
N PRO A 38 23.33 14.36 -2.87
CA PRO A 38 23.51 14.98 -1.56
C PRO A 38 22.27 14.77 -0.67
N PRO A 39 22.40 14.31 0.60
CA PRO A 39 21.25 13.99 1.46
C PRO A 39 20.24 15.13 1.57
N LYS A 40 20.73 16.38 1.53
CA LYS A 40 19.91 17.60 1.57
C LYS A 40 19.01 17.74 0.33
N ASN A 41 19.47 17.28 -0.83
CA ASN A 41 18.80 17.40 -2.13
C ASN A 41 18.19 16.06 -2.59
N LEU A 42 18.45 14.97 -1.87
CA LEU A 42 17.93 13.65 -2.17
C LEU A 42 16.41 13.71 -2.37
N ALA A 43 15.71 14.45 -1.49
CA ALA A 43 14.28 14.82 -1.54
C ALA A 43 13.84 15.40 -2.89
N GLN A 44 14.56 16.36 -3.41
CA GLN A 44 14.27 16.96 -4.70
C GLN A 44 14.54 15.98 -5.85
N THR A 45 15.66 15.24 -5.82
CA THR A 45 16.05 14.35 -6.92
C THR A 45 15.05 13.23 -7.16
N ILE A 46 14.55 12.56 -6.11
CA ILE A 46 13.50 11.53 -6.33
C ILE A 46 12.16 12.18 -6.71
N ASN A 47 11.84 13.39 -6.24
CA ASN A 47 10.61 14.09 -6.65
C ASN A 47 10.61 14.39 -8.16
N SER A 48 11.73 14.84 -8.71
CA SER A 48 11.89 15.08 -10.16
C SER A 48 11.81 13.80 -11.01
N SER A 49 12.01 12.63 -10.39
CA SER A 49 12.09 11.33 -11.07
C SER A 49 11.03 10.32 -10.59
N VAL A 50 9.93 10.79 -9.99
CA VAL A 50 8.88 9.94 -9.38
C VAL A 50 8.33 8.91 -10.36
N SER A 51 8.05 9.31 -11.61
CA SER A 51 7.48 8.42 -12.63
C SER A 51 8.40 7.21 -12.91
N ASN A 52 9.71 7.44 -12.92
CA ASN A 52 10.69 6.39 -13.12
C ASN A 52 10.79 5.50 -11.88
N VAL A 53 10.70 6.04 -10.66
CA VAL A 53 10.70 5.22 -9.44
C VAL A 53 9.45 4.34 -9.35
N ILE A 54 8.29 4.88 -9.72
CA ILE A 54 7.06 4.09 -9.85
C ILE A 54 7.23 2.99 -10.90
N LYS A 55 7.90 3.30 -12.02
CA LYS A 55 8.22 2.31 -13.05
C LYS A 55 9.13 1.20 -12.51
N LEU A 56 10.20 1.53 -11.79
CA LEU A 56 11.09 0.54 -11.15
C LEU A 56 10.32 -0.39 -10.22
N TYR A 57 9.36 0.14 -9.46
CA TYR A 57 8.51 -0.66 -8.58
C TYR A 57 7.55 -1.57 -9.38
N LYS A 58 6.86 -1.02 -10.39
CA LYS A 58 5.94 -1.79 -11.26
C LYS A 58 6.64 -2.90 -12.05
N GLU A 59 7.88 -2.66 -12.47
CA GLU A 59 8.74 -3.61 -13.17
C GLU A 59 9.48 -4.55 -12.21
N LYS A 60 9.19 -4.48 -10.89
CA LYS A 60 9.76 -5.34 -9.84
C LYS A 60 11.30 -5.28 -9.75
N GLN A 61 11.89 -4.17 -10.16
CA GLN A 61 13.33 -3.91 -9.99
C GLN A 61 13.68 -3.47 -8.56
N ILE A 62 12.69 -3.02 -7.80
CA ILE A 62 12.78 -2.73 -6.37
C ILE A 62 11.60 -3.36 -5.64
N SER A 63 11.82 -3.84 -4.42
CA SER A 63 10.79 -4.49 -3.60
C SER A 63 9.80 -3.48 -3.01
N SER A 64 8.68 -3.97 -2.46
CA SER A 64 7.72 -3.14 -1.71
C SER A 64 8.37 -2.42 -0.51
N ILE A 65 9.29 -3.10 0.17
CA ILE A 65 10.04 -2.53 1.31
C ILE A 65 10.93 -1.38 0.83
N GLN A 66 11.73 -1.61 -0.23
CA GLN A 66 12.59 -0.59 -0.82
C GLN A 66 11.79 0.60 -1.36
N PHE A 67 10.65 0.33 -1.99
CA PHE A 67 9.75 1.37 -2.46
C PHE A 67 9.22 2.22 -1.29
N ASN A 68 8.80 1.61 -0.18
CA ASN A 68 8.38 2.34 1.02
C ASN A 68 9.52 3.16 1.66
N LEU A 69 10.77 2.66 1.63
CA LEU A 69 11.94 3.43 2.08
C LEU A 69 12.13 4.69 1.23
N LEU A 70 12.00 4.60 -0.10
CA LEU A 70 12.06 5.78 -0.98
C LEU A 70 10.92 6.76 -0.68
N ARG A 71 9.76 6.21 -0.34
CA ARG A 71 8.59 7.02 -0.02
C ARG A 71 8.72 7.81 1.27
N GLY A 72 9.43 7.25 2.25
CA GLY A 72 9.62 7.83 3.58
C GLY A 72 10.66 8.94 3.67
N VAL A 73 11.37 9.25 2.57
CA VAL A 73 12.42 10.26 2.59
C VAL A 73 11.82 11.63 2.94
N SER A 74 12.40 12.34 3.90
CA SER A 74 11.90 13.66 4.32
C SER A 74 11.85 14.66 3.16
N GLY A 75 10.75 15.42 3.04
CA GLY A 75 10.58 16.41 1.98
C GLY A 75 10.13 15.84 0.61
N LYS A 76 9.72 14.56 0.56
CA LYS A 76 9.13 13.96 -0.64
C LYS A 76 7.68 14.32 -0.85
N ILE A 77 7.31 14.49 -2.12
CA ILE A 77 5.93 14.72 -2.57
C ILE A 77 5.58 13.57 -3.51
N TRP A 78 4.72 12.66 -3.08
CA TRP A 78 4.22 11.57 -3.91
C TRP A 78 2.91 11.95 -4.58
N PRO A 79 2.61 11.41 -5.78
CA PRO A 79 1.32 11.60 -6.41
C PRO A 79 0.21 11.14 -5.47
N LEU A 80 -0.85 11.95 -5.35
CA LEU A 80 -2.02 11.70 -4.48
C LEU A 80 -2.67 10.32 -4.71
N ARG A 81 -2.47 9.71 -5.89
CA ARG A 81 -3.00 8.39 -6.27
C ARG A 81 -2.30 7.19 -5.62
N LEU A 82 -1.17 7.38 -4.92
CA LEU A 82 -0.47 6.27 -4.25
C LEU A 82 -0.92 6.15 -2.80
N ARG A 83 -1.27 4.92 -2.37
CA ARG A 83 -1.66 4.56 -1.00
C ARG A 83 -0.76 5.28 0.01
N PRO A 84 -1.26 6.12 0.94
CA PRO A 84 -0.43 6.84 1.91
C PRO A 84 0.53 5.92 2.66
N LEU A 85 1.71 6.43 3.04
CA LEU A 85 2.57 5.67 3.94
C LEU A 85 1.83 5.46 5.27
N PRO A 86 1.98 4.29 5.92
CA PRO A 86 1.41 4.05 7.24
C PRO A 86 1.78 5.20 8.19
N MET A 87 0.79 5.86 8.81
CA MET A 87 1.08 6.93 9.77
C MET A 87 2.03 6.41 10.87
N GLY A 88 3.11 7.11 11.16
CA GLY A 88 4.16 6.65 12.09
C GLY A 88 5.37 6.00 11.41
N THR A 89 5.37 5.88 10.07
CA THR A 89 6.58 5.53 9.33
C THR A 89 7.64 6.59 9.61
N GLN A 90 8.75 6.19 10.21
CA GLN A 90 9.86 7.09 10.49
C GLN A 90 10.37 7.67 9.17
N ALA A 91 10.74 8.95 9.21
CA ALA A 91 11.45 9.58 8.11
C ALA A 91 12.70 8.76 7.78
N THR A 92 12.84 8.38 6.52
CA THR A 92 13.98 7.61 6.03
C THR A 92 15.00 8.54 5.36
N SER A 93 16.20 8.02 5.21
CA SER A 93 17.35 8.68 4.62
C SER A 93 18.18 7.67 3.83
N SER A 94 19.25 8.13 3.17
CA SER A 94 20.19 7.22 2.49
C SER A 94 20.85 6.21 3.44
N LYS A 95 20.83 6.43 4.76
CA LYS A 95 21.31 5.47 5.76
C LYS A 95 20.43 4.22 5.90
N ASP A 96 19.17 4.35 5.52
CA ASP A 96 18.19 3.26 5.62
C ASP A 96 18.15 2.42 4.33
N PHE A 97 18.90 2.82 3.29
CA PHE A 97 18.92 2.14 2.01
C PHE A 97 19.92 0.98 2.02
N ASP A 98 19.48 -0.18 1.53
CA ASP A 98 20.39 -1.28 1.26
C ASP A 98 21.27 -1.03 0.03
N LEU A 99 22.36 -1.80 -0.11
CA LEU A 99 23.32 -1.69 -1.21
C LEU A 99 22.65 -1.84 -2.58
N THR A 100 21.68 -2.75 -2.71
CA THR A 100 21.00 -3.02 -3.98
C THR A 100 20.11 -1.84 -4.39
N LEU A 101 19.41 -1.22 -3.45
CA LEU A 101 18.61 -0.01 -3.68
C LEU A 101 19.51 1.16 -4.10
N MET A 102 20.63 1.39 -3.41
CA MET A 102 21.58 2.44 -3.77
C MET A 102 22.13 2.24 -5.19
N ILE A 103 22.51 1.01 -5.56
CA ILE A 103 23.00 0.68 -6.91
C ILE A 103 21.89 0.87 -7.95
N CYS A 104 20.66 0.45 -7.66
CA CYS A 104 19.52 0.62 -8.54
C CYS A 104 19.25 2.10 -8.86
N LEU A 105 19.32 2.96 -7.84
CA LEU A 105 19.17 4.40 -8.02
C LEU A 105 20.35 5.02 -8.79
N LEU A 106 21.59 4.62 -8.49
CA LEU A 106 22.78 5.11 -9.21
C LEU A 106 22.78 4.71 -10.68
N ARG A 107 22.36 3.47 -11.00
CA ARG A 107 22.19 2.97 -12.36
C ARG A 107 21.17 3.80 -13.16
N ASN A 108 20.05 4.14 -12.54
CA ASN A 108 18.92 4.75 -13.26
C ASN A 108 18.95 6.29 -13.22
N TYR A 109 19.55 6.90 -12.20
CA TYR A 109 19.51 8.35 -11.97
C TYR A 109 20.88 8.98 -11.75
N GLY A 110 21.92 8.20 -11.49
CA GLY A 110 23.25 8.70 -11.14
C GLY A 110 24.11 9.09 -12.33
N GLY A 111 23.57 8.99 -13.55
CA GLY A 111 24.30 9.30 -14.79
C GLY A 111 25.51 8.39 -15.05
N LEU A 112 25.53 7.19 -14.44
CA LEU A 112 26.64 6.25 -14.61
C LEU A 112 26.56 5.57 -15.97
N LEU A 113 27.73 5.39 -16.58
CA LEU A 113 27.85 4.60 -17.81
C LEU A 113 27.52 3.13 -17.53
N THR A 114 26.75 2.54 -18.44
CA THR A 114 26.44 1.11 -18.40
C THR A 114 27.74 0.30 -18.56
N PRO A 115 28.01 -0.70 -17.70
CA PRO A 115 29.16 -1.58 -17.84
C PRO A 115 29.13 -2.36 -19.16
N SER A 116 30.28 -2.79 -19.66
CA SER A 116 30.36 -3.51 -20.94
C SER A 116 29.54 -4.81 -20.97
N ASN A 117 29.46 -5.52 -19.84
CA ASN A 117 28.69 -6.76 -19.68
C ASN A 117 27.28 -6.52 -19.10
N GLY A 118 26.86 -5.26 -18.99
CA GLY A 118 25.64 -4.88 -18.28
C GLY A 118 25.76 -4.94 -16.75
N TRP A 119 24.65 -4.74 -16.06
CA TRP A 119 24.60 -4.55 -14.60
C TRP A 119 24.34 -5.84 -13.81
N ASP A 120 24.01 -6.92 -14.51
CA ASP A 120 23.49 -8.16 -13.91
C ASP A 120 24.41 -9.37 -14.16
N GLN A 121 25.60 -9.13 -14.72
CA GLN A 121 26.68 -10.11 -14.89
C GLN A 121 27.95 -9.60 -14.22
N LEU A 122 28.88 -10.51 -13.87
CA LEU A 122 30.18 -10.13 -13.32
C LEU A 122 30.97 -9.34 -14.39
N PRO A 123 31.32 -8.07 -14.13
CA PRO A 123 32.12 -7.27 -15.06
C PRO A 123 33.57 -7.77 -15.13
N ASN A 124 34.28 -7.37 -16.20
CA ASN A 124 35.70 -7.66 -16.32
C ASN A 124 36.49 -6.97 -15.17
N PRO A 125 37.42 -7.66 -14.47
CA PRO A 125 38.22 -7.05 -13.40
C PRO A 125 39.07 -5.83 -13.81
N ASN A 126 39.29 -5.65 -15.12
CA ASN A 126 39.98 -4.52 -15.71
C ASN A 126 39.04 -3.37 -16.13
N ASP A 127 37.72 -3.55 -16.04
CA ASP A 127 36.75 -2.47 -16.29
C ASP A 127 36.81 -1.45 -15.14
N THR A 128 37.32 -0.26 -15.43
CA THR A 128 37.51 0.82 -14.45
C THR A 128 36.29 1.73 -14.32
N LEU A 129 35.19 1.44 -15.01
CA LEU A 129 33.97 2.23 -14.89
C LEU A 129 33.38 2.09 -13.49
N LEU A 130 32.92 3.20 -12.92
CA LEU A 130 32.26 3.20 -11.59
C LEU A 130 31.00 2.31 -11.59
N GLY A 131 30.26 2.29 -12.71
CA GLY A 131 29.12 1.38 -12.88
C GLY A 131 29.54 -0.10 -12.84
N ALA A 132 30.69 -0.44 -13.41
CA ALA A 132 31.23 -1.79 -13.38
C ALA A 132 31.62 -2.17 -11.95
N GLY A 133 32.28 -1.27 -11.21
CA GLY A 133 32.57 -1.48 -9.80
C GLY A 133 31.31 -1.77 -8.97
N LEU A 134 30.24 -0.98 -9.13
CA LEU A 134 28.98 -1.22 -8.43
C LEU A 134 28.34 -2.55 -8.82
N ALA A 135 28.35 -2.93 -10.10
CA ALA A 135 27.86 -4.23 -10.55
C ALA A 135 28.67 -5.40 -9.96
N THR A 136 30.00 -5.26 -9.85
CA THR A 136 30.88 -6.23 -9.17
C THR A 136 30.48 -6.44 -7.70
N LEU A 137 30.23 -5.35 -6.95
CA LEU A 137 29.79 -5.45 -5.54
C LEU A 137 28.44 -6.14 -5.41
N LYS A 138 27.48 -5.80 -6.28
CA LYS A 138 26.16 -6.46 -6.34
C LYS A 138 26.33 -7.96 -6.60
N TRP A 139 27.20 -8.33 -7.55
CA TRP A 139 27.43 -9.74 -7.93
C TRP A 139 28.02 -10.56 -6.78
N TYR A 140 29.11 -10.10 -6.14
CA TYR A 140 29.71 -10.82 -5.02
C TYR A 140 28.77 -10.94 -3.82
N ARG A 141 28.02 -9.88 -3.52
CA ARG A 141 27.00 -9.93 -2.45
C ARG A 141 25.92 -10.97 -2.76
N ASN A 142 25.44 -11.05 -4.00
CA ASN A 142 24.47 -12.06 -4.42
C ASN A 142 25.05 -13.48 -4.28
N GLN A 143 26.28 -13.71 -4.75
CA GLN A 143 26.93 -15.02 -4.62
C GLN A 143 27.10 -15.47 -3.16
N LEU A 144 27.46 -14.53 -2.27
CA LEU A 144 27.58 -14.81 -0.84
C LEU A 144 26.23 -15.11 -0.17
N ALA A 145 25.16 -14.43 -0.59
CA ALA A 145 23.81 -14.72 -0.09
C ALA A 145 23.35 -16.15 -0.43
N HIS A 146 23.81 -16.67 -1.57
CA HIS A 146 23.52 -18.01 -2.09
C HIS A 146 24.54 -19.09 -1.69
N ALA A 147 25.58 -18.73 -0.94
CA ALA A 147 26.62 -19.67 -0.57
C ALA A 147 26.07 -20.77 0.36
N THR A 148 26.18 -22.01 -0.09
CA THR A 148 25.88 -23.23 0.69
C THR A 148 27.08 -23.68 1.53
N VAL A 149 28.28 -23.23 1.18
CA VAL A 149 29.54 -23.53 1.85
C VAL A 149 30.08 -22.25 2.48
N THR A 150 30.52 -22.32 3.73
CA THR A 150 31.06 -21.20 4.51
C THR A 150 32.58 -21.28 4.67
N SER A 151 33.26 -21.77 3.63
CA SER A 151 34.72 -21.84 3.52
C SER A 151 35.16 -21.28 2.16
N MET A 152 36.34 -20.66 2.12
CA MET A 152 36.93 -20.05 0.94
C MET A 152 38.45 -20.25 0.97
N ASP A 153 39.00 -20.90 -0.05
CA ASP A 153 40.44 -21.15 -0.12
C ASP A 153 41.25 -19.84 -0.28
N ASN A 154 42.54 -19.90 0.03
CA ASN A 154 43.41 -18.72 0.06
C ASN A 154 43.55 -18.02 -1.30
N ASN A 155 43.56 -18.76 -2.41
CA ASN A 155 43.71 -18.17 -3.73
C ASN A 155 42.41 -17.48 -4.14
N GLU A 156 41.28 -18.17 -3.96
CA GLU A 156 39.96 -17.60 -4.21
C GLU A 156 39.71 -16.35 -3.37
N PHE A 157 40.05 -16.40 -2.08
CA PHE A 157 39.97 -15.24 -1.19
C PHE A 157 40.81 -14.08 -1.69
N THR A 158 42.07 -14.32 -2.03
CA THR A 158 43.00 -13.27 -2.47
C THR A 158 42.50 -12.58 -3.73
N ASP A 159 42.03 -13.34 -4.72
CA ASP A 159 41.54 -12.81 -5.99
C ASP A 159 40.27 -11.97 -5.78
N LYS A 160 39.28 -12.52 -5.06
CA LYS A 160 38.01 -11.84 -4.79
C LYS A 160 38.21 -10.60 -3.92
N TRP A 161 39.02 -10.70 -2.88
CA TRP A 161 39.35 -9.60 -1.99
C TRP A 161 39.99 -8.45 -2.76
N THR A 162 41.03 -8.74 -3.54
CA THR A 162 41.77 -7.73 -4.33
C THR A 162 40.84 -7.01 -5.30
N HIS A 163 39.94 -7.76 -5.96
CA HIS A 163 38.96 -7.18 -6.87
C HIS A 163 38.00 -6.22 -6.16
N VAL A 164 37.41 -6.64 -5.03
CA VAL A 164 36.51 -5.78 -4.24
C VAL A 164 37.25 -4.58 -3.65
N GLU A 165 38.47 -4.76 -3.14
CA GLU A 165 39.29 -3.68 -2.59
C GLU A 165 39.58 -2.59 -3.63
N LYS A 166 39.96 -2.99 -4.86
CA LYS A 166 40.18 -2.07 -5.98
C LYS A 166 38.91 -1.26 -6.28
N VAL A 167 37.76 -1.92 -6.32
CA VAL A 167 36.46 -1.28 -6.55
C VAL A 167 36.14 -0.29 -5.43
N LEU A 168 36.25 -0.69 -4.16
CA LEU A 168 35.97 0.17 -3.01
C LEU A 168 36.89 1.39 -2.97
N THR A 169 38.17 1.21 -3.31
CA THR A 169 39.14 2.30 -3.44
C THR A 169 38.73 3.28 -4.55
N SER A 170 38.28 2.78 -5.70
CA SER A 170 37.80 3.64 -6.81
C SER A 170 36.56 4.46 -6.42
N LEU A 171 35.61 3.87 -5.70
CA LEU A 171 34.41 4.56 -5.19
C LEU A 171 34.76 5.58 -4.09
N ASN A 172 35.83 5.34 -3.35
CA ASN A 172 36.34 6.22 -2.30
C ASN A 172 37.36 7.26 -2.82
N LYS A 173 37.17 7.75 -4.05
CA LYS A 173 38.01 8.79 -4.69
C LYS A 173 39.50 8.42 -4.75
N GLY A 174 39.82 7.14 -4.86
CA GLY A 174 41.19 6.62 -4.94
C GLY A 174 41.89 6.44 -3.58
N GLY A 175 41.27 6.83 -2.47
CA GLY A 175 41.82 6.57 -1.13
C GLY A 175 41.47 5.16 -0.66
N LYS A 176 42.47 4.39 -0.23
CA LYS A 176 42.23 3.06 0.37
C LYS A 176 41.44 3.23 1.68
N PRO A 177 40.21 2.71 1.79
CA PRO A 177 39.40 2.82 3.00
C PRO A 177 40.09 2.09 4.16
N TYR A 178 40.16 2.72 5.33
CA TYR A 178 40.82 2.14 6.51
C TYR A 178 40.04 0.93 7.04
N GLU A 179 38.72 0.90 6.84
CA GLU A 179 37.82 -0.17 7.24
C GLU A 179 38.19 -1.52 6.61
N ILE A 180 38.82 -1.51 5.42
CA ILE A 180 39.32 -2.72 4.76
C ILE A 180 40.43 -3.37 5.61
N ALA A 181 41.35 -2.56 6.15
CA ALA A 181 42.42 -3.04 7.03
C ALA A 181 41.87 -3.51 8.38
N GLU A 182 40.83 -2.87 8.90
CA GLU A 182 40.15 -3.31 10.12
C GLU A 182 39.54 -4.72 9.97
N ILE A 183 38.93 -5.03 8.83
CA ILE A 183 38.38 -6.37 8.59
C ILE A 183 39.48 -7.45 8.50
N LEU A 184 40.63 -7.15 7.88
CA LEU A 184 41.74 -8.11 7.83
C LEU A 184 42.28 -8.44 9.24
N ASN A 185 42.37 -7.43 10.09
CA ASN A 185 42.86 -7.53 11.46
C ASN A 185 41.77 -7.91 12.48
N TYR A 186 40.54 -8.14 12.03
CA TYR A 186 39.42 -8.44 12.90
C TYR A 186 39.63 -9.77 13.63
N ASP A 187 39.44 -9.78 14.96
CA ASP A 187 39.55 -10.99 15.77
C ASP A 187 38.32 -11.89 15.57
N LEU A 188 38.52 -12.97 14.82
CA LEU A 188 37.49 -13.94 14.46
C LEU A 188 37.35 -15.07 15.49
N ASP A 189 38.24 -15.15 16.48
CA ASP A 189 38.23 -16.15 17.54
C ASP A 189 37.35 -15.73 18.74
N GLY A 190 36.85 -14.50 18.74
CA GLY A 190 35.88 -14.00 19.72
C GLY A 190 34.46 -14.57 19.52
N GLU A 191 33.82 -14.99 20.61
CA GLU A 191 32.47 -15.58 20.68
C GLU A 191 31.40 -14.73 19.95
N HIS A 192 31.59 -13.40 19.91
CA HIS A 192 30.73 -12.45 19.22
C HIS A 192 30.77 -12.52 17.68
N ALA A 193 31.91 -12.88 17.07
CA ALA A 193 32.06 -12.85 15.60
C ALA A 193 31.32 -14.01 14.92
N LYS A 194 31.37 -15.22 15.52
CA LYS A 194 30.61 -16.40 15.07
C LYS A 194 29.11 -16.22 15.25
N SER A 195 28.69 -15.78 16.44
CA SER A 195 27.28 -15.52 16.74
C SER A 195 26.67 -14.45 15.82
N PHE A 196 27.45 -13.42 15.49
CA PHE A 196 27.04 -12.36 14.57
C PHE A 196 26.95 -12.85 13.13
N ALA A 197 27.97 -13.55 12.64
CA ALA A 197 27.97 -14.15 11.31
C ALA A 197 26.80 -15.14 11.15
N ASP A 198 26.56 -16.05 12.09
CA ASP A 198 25.45 -17.00 12.03
C ASP A 198 24.08 -16.33 12.10
N ALA A 199 23.90 -15.32 12.96
CA ALA A 199 22.65 -14.61 13.08
C ALA A 199 22.33 -13.79 11.81
N GLU A 200 23.32 -13.14 11.23
CA GLU A 200 23.15 -12.32 10.03
C GLU A 200 23.04 -13.17 8.77
N LEU A 201 23.79 -14.28 8.67
CA LEU A 201 23.64 -15.28 7.61
C LEU A 201 22.25 -15.92 7.66
N LYS A 202 21.74 -16.24 8.86
CA LYS A 202 20.38 -16.76 9.06
C LYS A 202 19.30 -15.73 8.73
N GLN A 203 19.50 -14.47 9.11
CA GLN A 203 18.56 -13.38 8.83
C GLN A 203 18.51 -13.05 7.33
N LEU A 204 19.66 -12.92 6.68
CA LEU A 204 19.75 -12.59 5.26
C LEU A 204 19.30 -13.76 4.38
N LYS A 205 19.63 -15.01 4.73
CA LYS A 205 19.10 -16.20 4.05
C LYS A 205 17.59 -16.26 4.15
N LYS A 206 17.02 -15.91 5.31
CA LYS A 206 15.57 -15.85 5.52
C LYS A 206 14.92 -14.75 4.68
N GLU A 207 15.41 -13.52 4.76
CA GLU A 207 14.86 -12.40 3.97
C GLU A 207 14.95 -12.64 2.46
N TYR A 208 16.02 -13.30 1.99
CA TYR A 208 16.20 -13.65 0.60
C TYR A 208 15.35 -14.85 0.17
N THR A 209 15.24 -15.92 0.97
CA THR A 209 14.33 -17.05 0.65
C THR A 209 12.87 -16.63 0.69
N ASP A 210 12.49 -15.69 1.55
CA ASP A 210 11.15 -15.12 1.55
C ASP A 210 10.92 -14.28 0.27
N CYS A 211 11.91 -13.48 -0.17
CA CYS A 211 11.84 -12.75 -1.45
C CYS A 211 11.85 -13.65 -2.70
N GLU A 212 12.64 -14.74 -2.70
CA GLU A 212 12.67 -15.71 -3.79
C GLU A 212 11.39 -16.52 -3.84
N LYS A 213 10.83 -16.94 -2.69
CA LYS A 213 9.53 -17.61 -2.65
C LYS A 213 8.44 -16.68 -3.16
N GLU A 214 8.46 -15.40 -2.78
CA GLU A 214 7.54 -14.41 -3.36
C GLU A 214 7.77 -14.28 -4.87
N ARG A 215 9.03 -14.23 -5.35
CA ARG A 215 9.32 -14.12 -6.78
C ARG A 215 8.96 -15.38 -7.57
N GLU A 216 9.28 -16.58 -7.08
CA GLU A 216 8.92 -17.87 -7.68
C GLU A 216 7.42 -18.10 -7.62
N GLN A 217 6.74 -17.72 -6.54
CA GLN A 217 5.28 -17.77 -6.47
C GLN A 217 4.67 -16.83 -7.51
N ILE A 218 5.19 -15.62 -7.62
CA ILE A 218 4.82 -14.65 -8.66
C ILE A 218 5.14 -15.15 -10.09
N ASP A 219 6.30 -15.78 -10.30
CA ASP A 219 6.76 -16.26 -11.61
C ASP A 219 6.01 -17.54 -12.00
N SER A 220 5.66 -18.39 -11.04
CA SER A 220 4.79 -19.57 -11.21
C SER A 220 3.35 -19.14 -11.50
N GLU A 221 2.84 -18.12 -10.80
CA GLU A 221 1.57 -17.47 -11.12
C GLU A 221 1.62 -16.87 -12.53
N LEU A 222 2.69 -16.16 -12.90
CA LEU A 222 2.87 -15.59 -14.25
C LEU A 222 3.02 -16.66 -15.34
N ALA A 223 3.68 -17.79 -15.08
CA ALA A 223 3.80 -18.90 -16.01
C ALA A 223 2.45 -19.60 -16.22
N TYR A 224 1.71 -19.84 -15.14
CA TYR A 224 0.33 -20.32 -15.16
C TYR A 224 -0.60 -19.37 -15.94
N TYR A 225 -0.37 -18.06 -15.85
CA TYR A 225 -1.12 -17.04 -16.62
C TYR A 225 -0.68 -16.89 -18.09
N LYS A 226 0.57 -17.25 -18.43
CA LYS A 226 1.09 -17.24 -19.82
C LYS A 226 0.66 -18.46 -20.62
N GLU A 227 0.38 -19.59 -19.96
CA GLU A 227 -0.13 -20.83 -20.59
C GLU A 227 -1.64 -20.79 -20.92
N GLY A 228 -2.28 -19.61 -20.88
CA GLY A 228 -3.66 -19.42 -21.35
C GLY A 228 -4.76 -19.63 -20.30
N ASN A 229 -4.41 -19.88 -19.04
CA ASN A 229 -5.35 -19.91 -17.92
C ASN A 229 -5.46 -18.55 -17.22
N LEU A 230 -5.86 -17.50 -17.96
CA LEU A 230 -6.25 -16.25 -17.30
C LEU A 230 -7.46 -16.50 -16.38
N PRO A 231 -7.42 -16.11 -15.09
CA PRO A 231 -8.62 -15.77 -14.38
C PRO A 231 -9.22 -14.57 -15.12
N LYS A 232 -10.49 -14.68 -15.51
CA LYS A 232 -11.27 -13.64 -16.22
C LYS A 232 -11.24 -12.24 -15.56
N ASN A 233 -10.65 -12.09 -14.37
CA ASN A 233 -10.61 -10.86 -13.58
C ASN A 233 -9.44 -9.90 -13.87
N ILE A 234 -8.37 -10.24 -14.62
CA ILE A 234 -7.24 -9.28 -14.81
C ILE A 234 -7.29 -8.51 -16.14
N GLU A 235 -7.93 -9.05 -17.19
CA GLU A 235 -8.21 -8.25 -18.39
C GLU A 235 -9.25 -7.15 -18.13
N GLU A 236 -10.13 -7.32 -17.12
CA GLU A 236 -11.16 -6.32 -16.80
C GLU A 236 -10.65 -5.12 -15.97
N HIS A 237 -9.56 -5.25 -15.21
CA HIS A 237 -9.04 -4.10 -14.45
C HIS A 237 -8.24 -3.11 -15.30
N LYS A 238 -7.90 -3.45 -16.56
CA LYS A 238 -7.44 -2.48 -17.56
C LYS A 238 -8.57 -1.90 -18.42
N SER A 239 -9.77 -2.50 -18.43
CA SER A 239 -10.86 -2.12 -19.34
C SER A 239 -11.89 -1.14 -18.77
N ASN A 240 -11.88 -0.85 -17.46
CA ASN A 240 -12.86 0.07 -16.85
C ASN A 240 -12.46 1.56 -16.88
N ILE A 241 -11.28 1.92 -17.40
CA ILE A 241 -10.94 3.34 -17.62
C ILE A 241 -11.40 3.73 -19.03
N LEU A 242 -12.47 4.53 -19.10
CA LEU A 242 -12.95 5.10 -20.35
C LEU A 242 -11.82 5.89 -21.04
N SER A 243 -11.49 5.52 -22.28
CA SER A 243 -10.62 6.30 -23.15
C SER A 243 -11.20 7.70 -23.41
N LYS A 244 -10.36 8.64 -23.84
CA LYS A 244 -10.82 10.00 -24.20
C LYS A 244 -11.88 9.92 -25.32
N GLU A 245 -11.73 8.99 -26.24
CA GLU A 245 -12.64 8.76 -27.36
C GLU A 245 -13.99 8.20 -26.89
N GLU A 246 -13.99 7.26 -25.94
CA GLU A 246 -15.23 6.74 -25.35
C GLU A 246 -15.96 7.81 -24.53
N LYS A 247 -15.23 8.61 -23.75
CA LYS A 247 -15.78 9.76 -23.03
C LYS A 247 -16.43 10.76 -23.98
N LYS A 248 -15.74 11.14 -25.06
CA LYS A 248 -16.31 12.02 -26.10
C LYS A 248 -17.63 11.45 -26.65
N LYS A 249 -17.66 10.15 -26.99
CA LYS A 249 -18.88 9.48 -27.48
C LYS A 249 -20.03 9.51 -26.47
N ILE A 250 -19.75 9.24 -25.19
CA ILE A 250 -20.76 9.24 -24.12
C ILE A 250 -21.32 10.65 -23.92
N LEU A 251 -20.46 11.66 -23.81
CA LEU A 251 -20.87 13.05 -23.63
C LEU A 251 -21.74 13.54 -24.79
N ILE A 252 -21.28 13.37 -26.02
CA ILE A 252 -22.04 13.78 -27.21
C ILE A 252 -23.38 13.05 -27.27
N ARG A 253 -23.44 11.75 -26.95
CA ARG A 253 -24.70 11.01 -26.90
C ARG A 253 -25.70 11.61 -25.90
N HIS A 254 -25.26 12.01 -24.71
CA HIS A 254 -26.15 12.64 -23.72
C HIS A 254 -26.61 14.03 -24.14
N LEU A 255 -25.73 14.83 -24.74
CA LEU A 255 -26.04 16.17 -25.22
C LEU A 255 -26.97 16.17 -26.43
N SER A 256 -26.74 15.27 -27.40
CA SER A 256 -27.58 15.12 -28.59
C SER A 256 -29.01 14.70 -28.27
N ARG A 257 -29.23 13.93 -27.19
CA ARG A 257 -30.59 13.63 -26.71
C ARG A 257 -31.37 14.88 -26.29
N ARG A 258 -30.69 16.00 -26.07
CA ARG A 258 -31.24 17.27 -25.60
C ARG A 258 -30.99 18.43 -26.58
N ASN A 259 -30.44 18.16 -27.77
CA ASN A 259 -30.06 19.15 -28.78
C ASN A 259 -29.06 20.21 -28.27
N LEU A 260 -28.10 19.80 -27.43
CA LEU A 260 -27.12 20.68 -26.78
C LEU A 260 -25.71 20.57 -27.39
N GLU A 261 -25.47 19.62 -28.29
CA GLU A 261 -24.15 19.32 -28.86
C GLU A 261 -23.51 20.51 -29.59
N ASN A 262 -24.33 21.34 -30.25
CA ASN A 262 -23.87 22.50 -31.02
C ASN A 262 -23.57 23.73 -30.14
N LYS A 263 -23.89 23.67 -28.83
CA LYS A 263 -23.70 24.77 -27.89
C LYS A 263 -22.37 24.69 -27.12
N ILE A 264 -21.54 23.69 -27.41
CA ILE A 264 -20.28 23.43 -26.71
C ILE A 264 -19.11 23.53 -27.67
N LYS A 265 -18.02 24.17 -27.25
CA LYS A 265 -16.78 24.27 -28.03
C LYS A 265 -15.94 23.00 -27.90
N THR A 266 -15.12 22.71 -28.91
CA THR A 266 -14.22 21.53 -28.90
C THR A 266 -13.29 21.52 -27.69
N GLU A 267 -12.73 22.68 -27.30
CA GLU A 267 -11.85 22.82 -26.12
C GLU A 267 -12.57 22.44 -24.82
N GLU A 268 -13.85 22.79 -24.69
CA GLU A 268 -14.65 22.49 -23.50
C GLU A 268 -14.93 20.98 -23.38
N VAL A 269 -15.15 20.31 -24.53
CA VAL A 269 -15.27 18.85 -24.58
C VAL A 269 -13.99 18.18 -24.10
N GLU A 270 -12.83 18.72 -24.46
CA GLU A 270 -11.54 18.17 -24.01
C GLU A 270 -11.38 18.29 -22.50
N ILE A 271 -11.66 19.47 -21.93
CA ILE A 271 -11.60 19.71 -20.48
C ILE A 271 -12.56 18.77 -19.74
N MET A 272 -13.81 18.63 -20.19
CA MET A 272 -14.76 17.72 -19.55
C MET A 272 -14.30 16.25 -19.61
N CYS A 273 -13.64 15.84 -20.70
CA CYS A 273 -13.12 14.46 -20.82
C CYS A 273 -11.90 14.16 -19.93
N GLU A 274 -11.28 15.18 -19.33
CA GLU A 274 -10.20 15.01 -18.35
C GLU A 274 -10.71 14.44 -17.02
N THR A 275 -12.01 14.57 -16.73
CA THR A 275 -12.61 14.08 -15.47
C THR A 275 -12.39 12.59 -15.30
N THR A 276 -11.86 12.19 -14.15
CA THR A 276 -11.35 10.83 -13.91
C THR A 276 -12.38 9.81 -13.47
N TYR A 277 -13.52 10.23 -12.91
CA TYR A 277 -14.57 9.35 -12.37
C TYR A 277 -15.96 9.99 -12.52
N ALA A 278 -17.02 9.21 -12.27
CA ALA A 278 -18.42 9.61 -12.42
C ALA A 278 -18.80 10.17 -13.81
N PHE A 279 -17.95 10.02 -14.83
CA PHE A 279 -18.10 10.70 -16.11
C PHE A 279 -19.45 10.44 -16.83
N PRO A 280 -19.96 9.19 -16.92
CA PRO A 280 -21.29 8.94 -17.50
C PRO A 280 -22.42 9.63 -16.75
N LEU A 281 -22.33 9.67 -15.42
CA LEU A 281 -23.29 10.36 -14.56
C LEU A 281 -23.26 11.87 -14.80
N LEU A 282 -22.07 12.49 -14.82
CA LEU A 282 -21.91 13.91 -15.09
C LEU A 282 -22.48 14.29 -16.46
N CYS A 283 -22.26 13.46 -17.48
CA CYS A 283 -22.84 13.65 -18.81
C CYS A 283 -24.38 13.63 -18.78
N LYS A 284 -24.97 12.73 -17.99
CA LYS A 284 -26.43 12.68 -17.80
C LYS A 284 -26.93 13.92 -17.08
N LEU A 285 -26.29 14.31 -15.97
CA LEU A 285 -26.74 15.42 -15.13
C LEU A 285 -26.62 16.77 -15.84
N VAL A 286 -25.49 17.04 -16.50
CA VAL A 286 -25.29 18.30 -17.24
C VAL A 286 -26.28 18.45 -18.39
N SER A 287 -26.73 17.34 -18.99
CA SER A 287 -27.70 17.37 -20.09
C SER A 287 -29.13 17.65 -19.64
N ASN A 288 -29.44 17.41 -18.36
CA ASN A 288 -30.81 17.47 -17.83
C ASN A 288 -31.10 18.75 -17.05
N ASP A 289 -30.10 19.59 -16.81
CA ASP A 289 -30.22 20.79 -15.98
C ASP A 289 -29.52 21.98 -16.66
N GLU A 290 -30.27 23.07 -16.84
CA GLU A 290 -29.80 24.24 -17.58
C GLU A 290 -28.72 25.04 -16.83
N GLU A 291 -28.76 25.04 -15.50
CA GLU A 291 -27.78 25.72 -14.66
C GLU A 291 -26.45 24.94 -14.66
N ARG A 292 -26.51 23.62 -14.44
CA ARG A 292 -25.35 22.71 -14.56
C ARG A 292 -24.74 22.79 -15.96
N PHE A 293 -25.56 22.96 -17.00
CA PHE A 293 -25.08 23.16 -18.36
C PHE A 293 -24.34 24.50 -18.55
N ARG A 294 -24.84 25.59 -17.93
CA ARG A 294 -24.17 26.89 -17.95
C ARG A 294 -22.80 26.84 -17.26
N THR A 295 -22.69 26.15 -16.13
CA THR A 295 -21.45 26.00 -15.33
C THR A 295 -20.69 24.69 -15.60
N ARG A 296 -20.88 24.08 -16.78
CA ARG A 296 -20.40 22.73 -17.11
C ARG A 296 -18.91 22.48 -16.87
N ILE A 297 -18.05 23.48 -17.04
CA ILE A 297 -16.60 23.28 -16.83
C ILE A 297 -16.29 23.12 -15.34
N GLU A 298 -16.79 24.01 -14.50
CA GLU A 298 -16.68 23.88 -13.04
C GLU A 298 -17.34 22.59 -12.55
N PHE A 299 -18.52 22.26 -13.10
CA PHE A 299 -19.26 21.03 -12.77
C PHE A 299 -18.44 19.76 -13.01
N PHE A 300 -17.73 19.64 -14.15
CA PHE A 300 -16.88 18.48 -14.44
C PHE A 300 -15.54 18.49 -13.67
N ARG A 301 -15.13 19.62 -13.09
CA ARG A 301 -13.93 19.75 -12.25
C ARG A 301 -14.15 19.32 -10.80
N GLN A 302 -15.40 19.27 -10.33
CA GLN A 302 -15.75 18.89 -8.96
C GLN A 302 -16.67 17.65 -8.87
N PRO A 303 -16.26 16.52 -9.48
CA PRO A 303 -17.13 15.34 -9.60
C PRO A 303 -17.54 14.68 -8.27
N LEU A 304 -16.82 14.88 -7.15
CA LEU A 304 -17.21 14.33 -5.84
C LEU A 304 -18.36 15.12 -5.21
N SER A 305 -18.26 16.45 -5.20
CA SER A 305 -19.35 17.32 -4.72
C SER A 305 -20.65 17.02 -5.48
N VAL A 306 -20.55 16.92 -6.80
CA VAL A 306 -21.72 16.60 -7.65
C VAL A 306 -22.30 15.23 -7.34
N LEU A 307 -21.45 14.22 -7.10
CA LEU A 307 -21.91 12.89 -6.75
C LEU A 307 -22.56 12.88 -5.37
N SER A 308 -22.02 13.61 -4.39
CA SER A 308 -22.64 13.77 -3.08
C SER A 308 -24.03 14.39 -3.20
N ASP A 309 -24.15 15.51 -3.94
CA ASP A 309 -25.44 16.19 -4.16
C ASP A 309 -26.46 15.27 -4.85
N GLU A 310 -26.00 14.48 -5.82
CA GLU A 310 -26.85 13.49 -6.51
C GLU A 310 -27.29 12.37 -5.55
N LEU A 311 -26.41 11.90 -4.66
CA LEU A 311 -26.75 10.89 -3.65
C LEU A 311 -27.75 11.44 -2.63
N ASP A 312 -27.61 12.70 -2.22
CA ASP A 312 -28.55 13.38 -1.33
C ASP A 312 -29.94 13.42 -1.99
N GLN A 313 -30.01 13.85 -3.26
CA GLN A 313 -31.25 13.87 -4.03
C GLN A 313 -31.86 12.47 -4.19
N LEU A 314 -31.05 11.48 -4.57
CA LEU A 314 -31.48 10.09 -4.74
C LEU A 314 -32.01 9.48 -3.44
N SER A 315 -31.43 9.84 -2.29
CA SER A 315 -31.85 9.35 -0.96
C SER A 315 -33.30 9.75 -0.61
N HIS A 316 -33.84 10.77 -1.29
CA HIS A 316 -35.20 11.24 -1.10
C HIS A 316 -36.13 10.82 -2.25
N GLU A 317 -35.68 10.99 -3.50
CA GLU A 317 -36.50 10.79 -4.69
C GLU A 317 -36.58 9.33 -5.14
N ASN A 318 -35.49 8.57 -5.00
CA ASN A 318 -35.41 7.17 -5.42
C ASN A 318 -34.68 6.32 -4.38
N LYS A 319 -35.33 6.17 -3.23
CA LYS A 319 -34.87 5.37 -2.09
C LYS A 319 -34.49 3.94 -2.45
N ASN A 320 -35.18 3.36 -3.44
CA ASN A 320 -34.89 2.01 -3.92
C ASN A 320 -33.50 1.93 -4.56
N LEU A 321 -33.22 2.84 -5.51
CA LEU A 321 -31.90 2.89 -6.15
C LEU A 321 -30.80 3.26 -5.16
N TYR A 322 -31.05 4.25 -4.28
CA TYR A 322 -30.11 4.62 -3.22
C TYR A 322 -29.77 3.42 -2.33
N CYS A 323 -30.77 2.64 -1.90
CA CYS A 323 -30.54 1.44 -1.12
C CYS A 323 -29.73 0.37 -1.87
N ILE A 324 -29.93 0.21 -3.18
CA ILE A 324 -29.15 -0.74 -4.00
C ILE A 324 -27.68 -0.31 -4.06
N LEU A 325 -27.41 1.00 -4.19
CA LEU A 325 -26.06 1.57 -4.14
C LEU A 325 -25.40 1.32 -2.76
N VAL A 326 -26.12 1.58 -1.67
CA VAL A 326 -25.63 1.31 -0.30
C VAL A 326 -25.35 -0.17 -0.08
N LEU A 327 -26.24 -1.06 -0.54
CA LEU A 327 -26.04 -2.50 -0.45
C LEU A 327 -24.76 -2.90 -1.20
N CYS A 328 -24.57 -2.45 -2.44
CA CYS A 328 -23.38 -2.76 -3.21
C CYS A 328 -22.09 -2.27 -2.50
N MET A 329 -22.11 -1.07 -1.91
CA MET A 329 -21.00 -0.55 -1.11
C MET A 329 -20.68 -1.43 0.11
N LEU A 330 -21.70 -1.87 0.86
CA LEU A 330 -21.53 -2.74 2.02
C LEU A 330 -21.15 -4.19 1.66
N PHE A 331 -21.26 -4.56 0.38
CA PHE A 331 -20.82 -5.84 -0.19
C PHE A 331 -19.56 -5.67 -1.06
N ASN A 332 -18.62 -4.81 -0.66
CA ASN A 332 -17.30 -4.66 -1.28
C ASN A 332 -17.36 -4.29 -2.77
N GLY A 333 -18.25 -3.37 -3.09
CA GLY A 333 -18.42 -2.84 -4.44
C GLY A 333 -18.96 -3.85 -5.46
N SER A 334 -19.41 -5.04 -5.02
CA SER A 334 -19.93 -6.10 -5.88
C SER A 334 -21.18 -6.75 -5.29
N LEU A 335 -22.31 -6.58 -5.97
CA LEU A 335 -23.59 -7.17 -5.60
C LEU A 335 -23.82 -8.45 -6.42
N SER A 336 -23.49 -9.60 -5.84
CA SER A 336 -23.75 -10.91 -6.45
C SER A 336 -25.24 -11.14 -6.66
N LYS A 337 -25.63 -11.74 -7.79
CA LYS A 337 -27.02 -12.13 -8.03
C LYS A 337 -27.53 -13.14 -7.01
N SER A 338 -26.63 -13.94 -6.42
CA SER A 338 -26.96 -14.86 -5.34
C SER A 338 -27.32 -14.16 -4.03
N ILE A 339 -26.94 -12.89 -3.82
CA ILE A 339 -27.42 -12.09 -2.67
C ILE A 339 -28.93 -11.93 -2.77
N PHE A 340 -29.50 -11.95 -3.98
CA PHE A 340 -30.94 -11.95 -4.20
C PHE A 340 -31.60 -13.32 -4.04
N ASP A 341 -30.81 -14.41 -3.98
CA ASP A 341 -31.29 -15.80 -3.83
C ASP A 341 -31.25 -16.30 -2.38
N ILE A 342 -30.29 -15.84 -1.57
CA ILE A 342 -30.05 -16.33 -0.21
C ILE A 342 -30.98 -15.62 0.79
N ALA A 343 -32.28 -15.85 0.65
CA ALA A 343 -33.23 -15.66 1.74
C ALA A 343 -33.16 -16.88 2.68
N SER A 344 -32.10 -16.95 3.48
CA SER A 344 -32.09 -17.72 4.73
C SER A 344 -32.27 -16.75 5.89
N GLU A 345 -32.94 -17.17 6.98
CA GLU A 345 -33.31 -16.35 8.15
C GLU A 345 -32.17 -15.51 8.77
N LYS A 346 -30.90 -15.78 8.45
CA LYS A 346 -29.73 -15.01 8.92
C LYS A 346 -29.25 -13.91 7.97
N CYS A 347 -29.43 -14.04 6.65
CA CYS A 347 -29.03 -13.00 5.68
C CYS A 347 -30.05 -11.84 5.65
N ASP A 348 -31.29 -12.13 6.05
CA ASP A 348 -32.44 -11.24 5.96
C ASP A 348 -32.33 -10.03 6.92
N LYS A 349 -31.84 -10.21 8.15
CA LYS A 349 -31.81 -9.13 9.16
C LYS A 349 -30.86 -7.98 8.80
N LYS A 350 -29.69 -8.30 8.21
CA LYS A 350 -28.70 -7.30 7.77
C LYS A 350 -29.28 -6.44 6.64
N ILE A 351 -29.75 -7.10 5.58
CA ILE A 351 -30.32 -6.42 4.41
C ILE A 351 -31.56 -5.63 4.82
N TYR A 352 -32.41 -6.20 5.67
CA TYR A 352 -33.57 -5.52 6.24
C TYR A 352 -33.20 -4.23 6.97
N ARG A 353 -32.21 -4.29 7.87
CA ARG A 353 -31.74 -3.12 8.61
C ARG A 353 -31.20 -2.03 7.68
N ILE A 354 -30.47 -2.41 6.63
CA ILE A 354 -29.97 -1.47 5.62
C ILE A 354 -31.14 -0.82 4.86
N MET A 355 -32.14 -1.60 4.42
CA MET A 355 -33.33 -1.08 3.74
C MET A 355 -34.11 -0.09 4.60
N GLN A 356 -34.30 -0.40 5.88
CA GLN A 356 -34.96 0.51 6.82
C GLN A 356 -34.17 1.80 7.02
N THR A 357 -32.83 1.70 7.11
CA THR A 357 -31.94 2.86 7.26
C THR A 357 -31.99 3.77 6.02
N CYS A 358 -32.15 3.18 4.84
CA CYS A 358 -32.38 3.91 3.59
C CYS A 358 -33.82 4.49 3.49
N GLY A 359 -34.65 4.34 4.52
CA GLY A 359 -35.98 4.93 4.60
C GLY A 359 -37.05 4.24 3.75
N LEU A 360 -36.86 2.96 3.41
CA LEU A 360 -37.87 2.17 2.69
C LEU A 360 -39.03 1.79 3.61
N GLN A 361 -40.24 2.00 3.12
CA GLN A 361 -41.48 1.68 3.84
C GLN A 361 -41.79 0.17 3.84
N ARG A 362 -41.33 -0.54 2.80
CA ARG A 362 -41.39 -1.99 2.70
C ARG A 362 -40.12 -2.51 2.06
N ASN A 363 -39.80 -3.76 2.34
CA ASN A 363 -38.67 -4.43 1.69
C ASN A 363 -38.89 -4.51 0.19
N MET A 364 -37.80 -4.35 -0.55
CA MET A 364 -37.79 -4.62 -1.98
C MET A 364 -37.83 -6.13 -2.21
N SER A 365 -38.67 -6.55 -3.14
CA SER A 365 -38.61 -7.92 -3.65
C SER A 365 -37.32 -8.15 -4.45
N LYS A 366 -36.92 -9.40 -4.61
CA LYS A 366 -35.80 -9.81 -5.49
C LYS A 366 -35.87 -9.13 -6.86
N LYS A 367 -37.05 -9.14 -7.48
CA LYS A 367 -37.27 -8.57 -8.81
C LYS A 367 -37.09 -7.06 -8.84
N GLU A 368 -37.47 -6.36 -7.77
CA GLU A 368 -37.28 -4.91 -7.64
C GLU A 368 -35.81 -4.54 -7.47
N LEU A 369 -35.06 -5.30 -6.65
CA LEU A 369 -33.62 -5.13 -6.50
C LEU A 369 -32.87 -5.36 -7.82
N GLU A 370 -33.17 -6.47 -8.50
CA GLU A 370 -32.51 -6.82 -9.77
C GLU A 370 -32.85 -5.80 -10.86
N ASN A 371 -34.12 -5.41 -11.00
CA ASN A 371 -34.51 -4.38 -11.97
C ASN A 371 -33.89 -3.02 -11.66
N GLY A 372 -33.79 -2.65 -10.38
CA GLY A 372 -33.14 -1.42 -9.96
C GLY A 372 -31.65 -1.42 -10.32
N ALA A 373 -30.94 -2.51 -10.04
CA ALA A 373 -29.53 -2.67 -10.41
C ALA A 373 -29.33 -2.63 -11.93
N LEU A 374 -30.16 -3.36 -12.69
CA LEU A 374 -30.16 -3.34 -14.16
C LEU A 374 -30.39 -1.94 -14.72
N SER A 375 -31.31 -1.17 -14.12
CA SER A 375 -31.61 0.20 -14.57
C SER A 375 -30.46 1.19 -14.38
N ALA A 376 -29.50 0.86 -13.50
CA ALA A 376 -28.35 1.68 -13.17
C ALA A 376 -27.06 1.26 -13.89
N ILE A 377 -27.12 0.26 -14.78
CA ILE A 377 -25.99 -0.15 -15.62
C ILE A 377 -25.55 1.01 -16.52
N GLY A 378 -24.23 1.22 -16.60
CA GLY A 378 -23.61 2.28 -17.39
C GLY A 378 -23.64 3.66 -16.74
N LEU A 379 -24.33 3.82 -15.60
CA LEU A 379 -24.31 5.03 -14.77
C LEU A 379 -23.58 4.79 -13.45
N TYR A 380 -23.94 3.73 -12.73
CA TYR A 380 -23.33 3.36 -11.46
C TYR A 380 -22.68 1.97 -11.50
N PHE A 381 -23.26 1.04 -12.28
CA PHE A 381 -22.81 -0.35 -12.33
C PHE A 381 -22.28 -0.79 -13.70
N THR A 382 -21.33 -1.73 -13.69
CA THR A 382 -21.08 -2.67 -14.78
C THR A 382 -21.77 -4.00 -14.44
N GLN A 383 -22.17 -4.74 -15.47
CA GLN A 383 -22.75 -6.07 -15.31
C GLN A 383 -21.71 -7.12 -15.65
N GLU A 384 -21.44 -7.99 -14.68
CA GLU A 384 -20.67 -9.23 -14.85
C GLU A 384 -21.64 -10.42 -15.00
N SER A 385 -21.11 -11.60 -15.34
CA SER A 385 -21.91 -12.80 -15.58
C SER A 385 -22.86 -13.11 -14.41
N ASN A 386 -22.45 -12.87 -13.17
CA ASN A 386 -23.24 -13.18 -11.97
C ASN A 386 -23.26 -12.07 -10.89
N SER A 387 -22.88 -10.83 -11.23
CA SER A 387 -22.76 -9.72 -10.26
C SER A 387 -22.95 -8.36 -10.92
N PHE A 388 -23.31 -7.37 -10.11
CA PHE A 388 -23.24 -5.95 -10.46
C PHE A 388 -22.08 -5.32 -9.71
N ARG A 389 -21.13 -4.70 -10.40
CA ARG A 389 -19.95 -4.05 -9.79
C ARG A 389 -19.99 -2.55 -10.03
N PHE A 390 -19.49 -1.74 -9.10
CA PHE A 390 -19.35 -0.31 -9.38
C PHE A 390 -18.43 -0.05 -10.58
N ILE A 391 -18.78 0.97 -11.37
CA ILE A 391 -17.96 1.40 -12.52
C ILE A 391 -16.60 1.94 -12.08
N HIS A 392 -16.50 2.47 -10.85
CA HIS A 392 -15.26 3.06 -10.31
C HIS A 392 -15.25 3.05 -8.76
N ASP A 393 -14.09 2.82 -8.16
CA ASP A 393 -13.88 2.75 -6.70
C ASP A 393 -14.36 4.02 -5.96
N ALA A 394 -14.15 5.19 -6.54
CA ALA A 394 -14.64 6.47 -6.00
C ALA A 394 -16.16 6.52 -5.72
N LEU A 395 -16.98 5.69 -6.40
CA LEU A 395 -18.40 5.57 -6.08
C LEU A 395 -18.60 4.93 -4.71
N GLU A 396 -17.91 3.81 -4.44
CA GLU A 396 -17.95 3.12 -3.15
C GLU A 396 -17.55 4.05 -2.01
N GLU A 397 -16.49 4.84 -2.23
CA GLU A 397 -15.98 5.81 -1.26
C GLU A 397 -16.99 6.92 -0.94
N THR A 398 -17.56 7.54 -1.98
CA THR A 398 -18.49 8.65 -1.82
C THR A 398 -19.81 8.18 -1.20
N ILE A 399 -20.32 7.01 -1.64
CA ILE A 399 -21.51 6.38 -1.06
C ILE A 399 -21.26 6.03 0.41
N GLY A 400 -20.08 5.52 0.76
CA GLY A 400 -19.72 5.22 2.14
C GLY A 400 -19.66 6.46 3.03
N CYS A 401 -19.08 7.57 2.55
CA CYS A 401 -19.04 8.83 3.28
C CYS A 401 -20.43 9.44 3.46
N HIS A 402 -21.25 9.42 2.41
CA HIS A 402 -22.63 9.87 2.44
C HIS A 402 -23.47 9.00 3.38
N PHE A 403 -23.45 7.67 3.25
CA PHE A 403 -24.24 6.79 4.12
C PHE A 403 -23.84 6.90 5.60
N TYR A 404 -22.56 7.13 5.89
CA TYR A 404 -22.07 7.43 7.24
C TYR A 404 -22.75 8.67 7.84
N SER A 405 -22.99 9.74 7.07
CA SER A 405 -23.68 10.92 7.60
C SER A 405 -25.16 10.68 7.93
N PHE A 406 -25.77 9.62 7.38
CA PHE A 406 -27.15 9.22 7.71
C PHE A 406 -27.23 8.37 8.98
N ASP A 407 -26.54 7.22 9.03
CA ASP A 407 -26.49 6.39 10.25
C ASP A 407 -25.12 5.69 10.42
N PRO A 408 -24.22 6.27 11.22
CA PRO A 408 -22.93 5.68 11.56
C PRO A 408 -23.03 4.27 12.15
N ARG A 409 -24.11 3.95 12.86
CA ARG A 409 -24.25 2.69 13.62
C ARG A 409 -24.38 1.51 12.67
N VAL A 410 -25.24 1.65 11.66
CA VAL A 410 -25.46 0.63 10.63
C VAL A 410 -24.25 0.54 9.71
N MET A 411 -23.66 1.68 9.37
CA MET A 411 -22.42 1.72 8.60
C MET A 411 -21.34 0.88 9.28
N PHE A 412 -21.00 1.16 10.54
CA PHE A 412 -19.94 0.43 11.25
C PHE A 412 -20.27 -1.01 11.60
N SER A 413 -21.55 -1.36 11.79
CA SER A 413 -21.91 -2.76 12.03
C SER A 413 -21.73 -3.62 10.78
N GLU A 414 -22.04 -3.06 9.61
CA GLU A 414 -22.21 -3.83 8.38
C GLU A 414 -21.08 -3.73 7.36
N CYS A 415 -20.30 -2.65 7.36
CA CYS A 415 -19.24 -2.43 6.37
C CYS A 415 -18.04 -3.36 6.58
N ASP A 416 -17.23 -3.47 5.53
CA ASP A 416 -16.00 -4.26 5.58
C ASP A 416 -14.96 -3.61 6.51
N ILE A 417 -14.25 -4.44 7.26
CA ILE A 417 -13.25 -3.97 8.22
C ILE A 417 -12.09 -3.23 7.53
N LEU A 418 -11.79 -3.56 6.27
CA LEU A 418 -10.80 -2.87 5.45
C LEU A 418 -11.29 -1.48 5.05
N PHE A 419 -12.59 -1.31 4.81
CA PHE A 419 -13.19 0.01 4.59
C PHE A 419 -13.00 0.89 5.83
N ILE A 420 -13.31 0.35 7.02
CA ILE A 420 -13.08 1.07 8.29
C ILE A 420 -11.60 1.47 8.45
N ARG A 421 -10.69 0.54 8.19
CA ARG A 421 -9.24 0.77 8.29
C ARG A 421 -8.76 1.92 7.40
N ASP A 422 -9.20 1.91 6.13
CA ASP A 422 -8.67 2.81 5.11
C ASP A 422 -9.37 4.18 5.11
N ARG A 423 -10.63 4.23 5.54
CA ARG A 423 -11.50 5.41 5.32
C ARG A 423 -11.91 6.13 6.59
N VAL A 424 -11.76 5.55 7.78
CA VAL A 424 -12.20 6.19 9.03
C VAL A 424 -11.01 6.81 9.75
N LYS A 425 -11.10 8.11 10.04
CA LYS A 425 -10.07 8.86 10.76
C LYS A 425 -10.71 9.65 11.90
N VAL A 426 -9.99 9.76 13.02
CA VAL A 426 -10.35 10.67 14.12
C VAL A 426 -9.45 11.89 14.03
N ILE A 427 -10.03 13.08 13.96
CA ILE A 427 -9.30 14.35 13.77
C ILE A 427 -9.68 15.35 14.89
N SER A 428 -8.67 16.05 15.42
CA SER A 428 -8.85 17.19 16.33
C SER A 428 -9.19 18.47 15.56
N ILE A 429 -10.02 19.35 16.16
CA ILE A 429 -10.58 20.58 15.56
C ILE A 429 -9.51 21.49 14.92
N GLU A 430 -8.26 21.39 15.36
CA GLU A 430 -7.16 22.30 14.98
C GLU A 430 -6.52 22.00 13.60
N ASN A 431 -6.82 20.87 12.94
CA ASN A 431 -6.20 20.47 11.66
C ASN A 431 -7.20 20.37 10.50
N LYS A 432 -7.73 21.52 10.04
CA LYS A 432 -8.64 21.59 8.88
C LYS A 432 -7.98 21.69 7.50
N ALA A 433 -6.65 21.85 7.42
CA ALA A 433 -5.98 22.01 6.13
C ALA A 433 -5.60 20.63 5.52
N ASN A 434 -6.06 20.37 4.28
CA ASN A 434 -5.82 19.15 3.49
C ASN A 434 -6.44 17.85 4.03
N ILE A 435 -7.75 17.86 4.32
CA ILE A 435 -8.49 16.60 4.50
C ILE A 435 -9.03 16.14 3.14
N ASP A 436 -8.69 14.92 2.76
CA ASP A 436 -9.17 14.25 1.55
C ASP A 436 -10.72 14.15 1.58
N GLU A 437 -11.38 14.47 0.46
CA GLU A 437 -12.83 14.60 0.35
C GLU A 437 -13.58 13.26 0.60
N ASN A 438 -12.88 12.13 0.51
CA ASN A 438 -13.44 10.77 0.62
C ASN A 438 -12.98 10.00 1.88
N ILE A 439 -12.94 10.69 3.02
CA ILE A 439 -12.61 10.12 4.32
C ILE A 439 -13.74 10.40 5.31
N ILE A 440 -14.13 9.36 6.06
CA ILE A 440 -15.02 9.49 7.20
C ILE A 440 -14.24 10.11 8.36
N ILE A 441 -14.62 11.34 8.72
CA ILE A 441 -14.02 12.08 9.82
C ILE A 441 -14.92 11.94 11.05
N ILE A 442 -14.38 11.32 12.09
CA ILE A 442 -14.95 11.33 13.43
C ILE A 442 -14.28 12.48 14.18
N ARG A 443 -15.06 13.44 14.70
CA ARG A 443 -14.51 14.50 15.55
C ARG A 443 -14.18 13.92 16.90
N GLU A 444 -13.10 14.37 17.52
CA GLU A 444 -12.72 13.91 18.86
C GLU A 444 -13.80 14.16 19.92
N ASP A 445 -14.56 15.24 19.78
CA ASP A 445 -15.67 15.57 20.68
C ASP A 445 -16.91 14.69 20.45
N ASP A 446 -17.00 14.05 19.28
CA ASP A 446 -18.12 13.18 18.86
C ASP A 446 -17.82 11.69 19.11
N LEU A 447 -16.85 11.38 20.00
CA LEU A 447 -16.51 10.01 20.43
C LEU A 447 -17.53 9.42 21.43
N ASP A 448 -18.81 9.71 21.25
CA ASP A 448 -19.86 9.18 22.10
C ASP A 448 -20.05 7.66 21.92
N GLU A 449 -20.54 6.98 22.96
CA GLU A 449 -20.79 5.53 22.93
C GLU A 449 -22.06 5.17 22.15
N GLU A 450 -22.99 6.11 21.98
CA GLU A 450 -24.28 5.84 21.34
C GLU A 450 -24.16 5.71 19.81
N ARG A 451 -23.33 6.55 19.17
CA ARG A 451 -23.11 6.53 17.72
C ARG A 451 -21.97 5.59 17.32
N LEU A 452 -20.93 5.47 18.16
CA LEU A 452 -19.74 4.67 17.86
C LEU A 452 -19.71 3.30 18.55
N GLY A 453 -20.68 2.98 19.42
CA GLY A 453 -20.78 1.67 20.08
C GLY A 453 -20.60 0.49 19.10
N PRO A 454 -21.30 0.44 17.96
CA PRO A 454 -21.11 -0.62 16.97
C PRO A 454 -19.69 -0.71 16.37
N LEU A 455 -18.99 0.42 16.26
CA LEU A 455 -17.59 0.43 15.83
C LEU A 455 -16.69 -0.21 16.90
N TYR A 456 -16.89 0.16 18.17
CA TYR A 456 -16.14 -0.42 19.29
C TYR A 456 -16.40 -1.93 19.40
N ASP A 457 -17.66 -2.35 19.40
CA ASP A 457 -18.05 -3.76 19.46
C ASP A 457 -17.46 -4.57 18.29
N ARG A 458 -17.48 -3.99 17.09
CA ARG A 458 -16.94 -4.66 15.90
C ARG A 458 -15.43 -4.82 15.99
N LEU A 459 -14.70 -3.75 16.34
CA LEU A 459 -13.25 -3.81 16.53
C LEU A 459 -12.88 -4.84 17.61
N TRP A 460 -13.62 -4.86 18.71
CA TRP A 460 -13.43 -5.82 19.79
C TRP A 460 -13.66 -7.27 19.36
N THR A 461 -14.72 -7.52 18.59
CA THR A 461 -15.02 -8.85 18.04
C THR A 461 -13.91 -9.36 17.13
N GLU A 462 -13.37 -8.51 16.24
CA GLU A 462 -12.27 -8.90 15.35
C GLU A 462 -10.97 -9.17 16.12
N ILE A 463 -10.71 -8.41 17.21
CA ILE A 463 -9.59 -8.65 18.13
C ILE A 463 -9.73 -10.02 18.82
N LYS A 464 -10.91 -10.34 19.38
CA LYS A 464 -11.18 -11.65 20.00
C LYS A 464 -10.96 -12.81 19.03
N ASN A 465 -11.27 -12.60 17.75
CA ASN A 465 -11.15 -13.60 16.70
C ASN A 465 -9.74 -13.76 16.10
N GLY A 466 -8.73 -13.03 16.61
CA GLY A 466 -7.34 -13.15 16.14
C GLY A 466 -7.07 -12.52 14.76
N LYS A 467 -8.00 -11.73 14.21
CA LYS A 467 -7.81 -11.02 12.93
C LYS A 467 -7.06 -9.70 13.15
N PHE A 468 -5.87 -9.81 13.73
CA PHE A 468 -5.16 -8.71 14.37
C PHE A 468 -4.18 -7.93 13.44
N SER A 469 -4.02 -8.33 12.17
CA SER A 469 -2.97 -7.80 11.29
C SER A 469 -3.38 -6.68 10.33
N SER A 470 -4.67 -6.55 9.98
CA SER A 470 -5.13 -5.53 9.01
C SER A 470 -5.95 -4.42 9.65
N SER A 471 -6.80 -4.72 10.62
CA SER A 471 -7.82 -3.82 11.20
C SER A 471 -7.28 -2.83 12.25
N LEU A 472 -6.28 -3.23 13.04
CA LEU A 472 -5.79 -2.45 14.19
C LEU A 472 -4.76 -1.36 13.87
N MET A 473 -4.15 -1.39 12.68
CA MET A 473 -3.23 -0.34 12.23
C MET A 473 -3.97 0.88 11.67
N SER A 474 -5.31 0.90 11.80
CA SER A 474 -6.16 2.02 11.41
C SER A 474 -5.74 3.31 12.12
N HIS A 475 -6.03 4.44 11.49
CA HIS A 475 -5.76 5.77 12.05
C HIS A 475 -6.47 5.99 13.41
N LEU A 476 -7.51 5.20 13.71
CA LEU A 476 -8.29 5.25 14.95
C LEU A 476 -7.41 4.99 16.19
N PHE A 477 -6.62 3.92 16.20
CA PHE A 477 -5.80 3.54 17.37
C PHE A 477 -4.56 4.43 17.58
N LYS A 478 -4.32 5.40 16.69
CA LYS A 478 -3.30 6.45 16.88
C LYS A 478 -3.85 7.63 17.70
N ASN A 479 -5.16 7.76 17.78
CA ASN A 479 -5.82 8.80 18.55
C ASN A 479 -5.99 8.37 20.01
N ARG A 480 -5.39 9.10 20.96
CA ARG A 480 -5.42 8.74 22.39
C ARG A 480 -6.83 8.79 22.98
N ASN A 481 -7.66 9.73 22.54
CA ASN A 481 -9.03 9.87 23.04
C ASN A 481 -9.90 8.69 22.59
N PHE A 482 -9.74 8.27 21.32
CA PHE A 482 -10.38 7.07 20.80
C PHE A 482 -9.96 5.82 21.58
N VAL A 483 -8.65 5.60 21.77
CA VAL A 483 -8.13 4.42 22.50
C VAL A 483 -8.66 4.39 23.93
N ARG A 484 -8.67 5.53 24.63
CA ARG A 484 -9.19 5.64 26.00
C ARG A 484 -10.68 5.30 26.06
N LYS A 485 -11.48 5.80 25.12
CA LYS A 485 -12.93 5.55 25.09
C LYS A 485 -13.23 4.09 24.75
N PHE A 486 -12.55 3.55 23.74
CA PHE A 486 -12.59 2.14 23.37
C PHE A 486 -12.21 1.22 24.55
N GLY A 487 -11.14 1.54 25.29
CA GLY A 487 -10.71 0.80 26.47
C GLY A 487 -11.81 0.72 27.53
N LYS A 488 -12.44 1.86 27.87
CA LYS A 488 -13.56 1.89 28.82
C LYS A 488 -14.74 1.02 28.38
N THR A 489 -15.09 1.04 27.10
CA THR A 489 -16.15 0.18 26.54
C THR A 489 -15.78 -1.30 26.69
N VAL A 490 -14.54 -1.68 26.42
CA VAL A 490 -14.07 -3.08 26.54
C VAL A 490 -13.98 -3.55 27.99
N ASP A 491 -13.47 -2.70 28.89
CA ASP A 491 -13.32 -3.00 30.32
C ASP A 491 -14.68 -3.20 31.03
N SER A 492 -15.72 -2.53 30.54
CA SER A 492 -17.09 -2.73 31.02
C SER A 492 -17.70 -4.07 30.63
N VAL A 493 -17.14 -4.76 29.61
CA VAL A 493 -17.74 -5.95 28.99
C VAL A 493 -17.04 -7.24 29.41
N ASP A 494 -15.69 -7.31 29.49
CA ASP A 494 -15.00 -8.59 29.79
C ASP A 494 -13.49 -8.44 30.13
N ASN A 495 -13.17 -8.16 31.40
CA ASN A 495 -11.81 -7.93 31.90
C ASN A 495 -10.88 -9.18 31.76
N SER A 496 -11.47 -10.39 31.74
CA SER A 496 -10.73 -11.67 31.69
C SER A 496 -10.37 -12.12 30.26
N SER A 497 -11.19 -11.75 29.27
CA SER A 497 -10.97 -12.08 27.86
C SER A 497 -9.95 -11.19 27.17
N MET A 498 -9.74 -9.96 27.65
CA MET A 498 -8.79 -9.02 27.04
C MET A 498 -7.34 -9.46 27.21
N HIS A 499 -6.96 -9.89 28.41
CA HIS A 499 -5.59 -10.35 28.65
C HIS A 499 -5.27 -11.62 27.83
N SER A 500 -6.21 -12.57 27.72
CA SER A 500 -6.02 -13.80 26.94
C SER A 500 -6.02 -13.57 25.42
N ALA A 501 -6.88 -12.69 24.90
CA ALA A 501 -6.89 -12.31 23.48
C ALA A 501 -5.60 -11.57 23.08
N LEU A 502 -5.09 -10.69 23.95
CA LEU A 502 -3.83 -9.97 23.75
C LEU A 502 -2.60 -10.90 23.79
N ILE A 503 -2.60 -11.91 24.65
CA ILE A 503 -1.55 -12.95 24.69
C ILE A 503 -1.58 -13.77 23.39
N LYS A 504 -2.76 -14.13 22.89
CA LYS A 504 -2.92 -14.85 21.63
C LYS A 504 -2.45 -14.01 20.42
N ALA A 505 -2.82 -12.74 20.35
CA ALA A 505 -2.35 -11.80 19.32
C ALA A 505 -0.82 -11.58 19.38
N SER A 506 -0.24 -11.49 20.57
CA SER A 506 1.20 -11.36 20.79
C SER A 506 1.98 -12.62 20.36
N SER A 507 1.35 -13.80 20.42
CA SER A 507 1.95 -15.07 19.98
C SER A 507 2.02 -15.22 18.46
N GLU A 508 1.01 -14.73 17.73
CA GLU A 508 0.97 -14.73 16.25
C GLU A 508 1.82 -13.60 15.63
N GLN A 509 2.06 -12.50 16.35
CA GLN A 509 2.82 -11.32 15.88
C GLN A 509 4.34 -11.35 16.10
N ARG A 510 4.96 -12.46 16.52
CA ARG A 510 6.44 -12.58 16.58
C ARG A 510 7.16 -12.46 15.22
N GLN A 511 6.44 -12.18 14.14
CA GLN A 511 6.95 -12.09 12.77
C GLN A 511 6.74 -10.72 12.08
N SER A 512 6.19 -9.68 12.74
CA SER A 512 5.96 -8.34 12.15
C SER A 512 6.74 -7.22 12.89
N LYS A 513 7.31 -6.25 12.16
CA LYS A 513 8.20 -5.18 12.67
C LYS A 513 7.50 -4.03 13.43
N ASP A 514 6.17 -3.98 13.49
CA ASP A 514 5.41 -2.86 14.11
C ASP A 514 5.08 -3.07 15.61
N GLN A 515 6.09 -3.32 16.44
CA GLN A 515 5.91 -3.53 17.89
C GLN A 515 5.57 -2.27 18.70
N SER A 516 5.83 -1.06 18.18
CA SER A 516 5.75 0.17 18.98
C SER A 516 4.32 0.67 19.20
N VAL A 517 3.48 0.65 18.16
CA VAL A 517 2.06 1.04 18.23
C VAL A 517 1.28 0.07 19.12
N PHE A 518 1.57 -1.23 19.02
CA PHE A 518 1.00 -2.28 19.86
C PHE A 518 1.37 -2.10 21.34
N LYS A 519 2.65 -1.87 21.64
CA LYS A 519 3.09 -1.56 23.02
C LYS A 519 2.47 -0.28 23.55
N GLN A 520 2.21 0.71 22.71
CA GLN A 520 1.63 2.00 23.12
C GLN A 520 0.12 1.89 23.40
N ALA A 521 -0.64 1.19 22.53
CA ALA A 521 -2.05 0.87 22.78
C ALA A 521 -2.21 -0.02 24.03
N LEU A 522 -1.36 -1.04 24.19
CA LEU A 522 -1.29 -1.85 25.40
C LEU A 522 -0.99 -1.03 26.65
N LYS A 523 -0.01 -0.11 26.58
CA LYS A 523 0.35 0.71 27.74
C LYS A 523 -0.77 1.65 28.17
N ILE A 524 -1.56 2.16 27.22
CA ILE A 524 -2.72 3.04 27.49
C ILE A 524 -3.89 2.25 28.10
N VAL A 525 -4.15 1.04 27.59
CA VAL A 525 -5.21 0.17 28.11
C VAL A 525 -4.83 -0.42 29.49
N SER A 526 -3.55 -0.75 29.69
CA SER A 526 -3.03 -1.29 30.96
C SER A 526 -2.74 -0.23 32.03
N SER A 527 -2.56 1.05 31.66
CA SER A 527 -2.31 2.13 32.64
C SER A 527 -3.57 2.64 33.34
N ASP A 528 -4.75 2.36 32.78
CA ASP A 528 -6.05 2.78 33.34
C ASP A 528 -6.78 1.61 34.05
N THR A 529 -6.19 0.41 34.08
CA THR A 529 -6.70 -0.81 34.77
C THR A 529 -5.96 -1.16 36.08
N PHE A 530 -5.13 -0.24 36.60
CA PHE A 530 -4.52 -0.35 37.93
C PHE A 530 -4.76 0.89 38.79
#